data_AF-A0A1S1SZV1-F1
#
_entry.id   AF-A0A1S1SZV1-F1
#
_cell.length_a   1.000
_cell.length_b   1.000
_cell.length_c   1.000
_cell.angle_alpha   90.00
_cell.angle_beta   90.00
_cell.angle_gamma   90.00
#
_symmetry.space_group_name_H-M   'P 1'
#
loop_
_entity.id
_entity.type
_entity.pdbx_description
1 polymer ?
#
loop_
_entity_poly.entity_id
_entity_poly.type
_entity_poly.pdbx_seq_one_letter_code
_entity_poly.pdbx_strand_id
1 'polypeptide(L)'
;MDKTVPFGAAMLLDFVREAEVGRSDRASYDVIYGNNQDKLPRPITSMTLDEVEAAQAGWTRRFGSSAAGGYQFMKNTLDAPRTLRDIEGEMGLSGKERFTPELQDRMAYHLLKRRGYQAFIAGRMSRTEFGRRLAQEWASLPVLAATKGAKGRVGRGQSYYAGDGLNRALVAPEAVEAAMERALAAARLHGTPEEAPMQAEKPVRPKPIRRSGRFWTWLLTAGGSIVTALKELNLVALDWRVQLAILTVIVGFAAYAITSMPAVRQALGMK
;
A
#
# COMPACT_ATOMS: atom_id res chain seq x y z
N MET A 1 -7.86 -21.09 3.51
CA MET A 1 -6.77 -20.12 3.66
C MET A 1 -5.54 -20.64 2.94
N ASP A 2 -4.88 -19.79 2.16
CA ASP A 2 -3.62 -20.11 1.50
C ASP A 2 -2.49 -20.40 2.50
N LYS A 3 -1.62 -21.37 2.18
CA LYS A 3 -0.53 -21.83 3.07
C LYS A 3 0.68 -20.89 3.09
N THR A 4 0.78 -19.95 2.16
CA THR A 4 1.90 -18.98 2.10
C THR A 4 1.63 -17.74 2.93
N VAL A 5 0.40 -17.56 3.41
CA VAL A 5 0.05 -16.51 4.37
C VAL A 5 0.43 -16.98 5.77
N PRO A 6 1.26 -16.23 6.53
CA PRO A 6 1.62 -16.61 7.90
C PRO A 6 0.40 -16.79 8.78
N PHE A 7 0.44 -17.75 9.71
CA PHE A 7 -0.72 -18.15 10.52
C PHE A 7 -1.36 -16.98 11.27
N GLY A 8 -0.56 -16.10 11.88
CA GLY A 8 -1.08 -14.89 12.52
C GLY A 8 -1.79 -13.94 11.56
N ALA A 9 -1.29 -13.78 10.33
CA ALA A 9 -1.91 -12.93 9.31
C ALA A 9 -3.22 -13.57 8.82
N ALA A 10 -3.22 -14.90 8.63
CA ALA A 10 -4.39 -15.66 8.27
C ALA A 10 -5.53 -15.46 9.29
N MET A 11 -5.26 -15.58 10.59
CA MET A 11 -6.28 -15.35 11.62
C MET A 11 -6.90 -13.95 11.56
N LEU A 12 -6.09 -12.93 11.29
CA LEU A 12 -6.60 -11.55 11.15
C LEU A 12 -7.42 -11.39 9.87
N LEU A 13 -6.97 -11.97 8.76
CA LEU A 13 -7.68 -11.93 7.48
C LEU A 13 -9.01 -12.71 7.53
N ASP A 14 -9.07 -13.83 8.24
CA ASP A 14 -10.34 -14.56 8.45
C ASP A 14 -11.37 -13.68 9.15
N PHE A 15 -10.95 -12.94 10.19
CA PHE A 15 -11.81 -11.96 10.85
C PHE A 15 -12.25 -10.82 9.92
N VAL A 16 -11.31 -10.28 9.12
CA VAL A 16 -11.63 -9.23 8.13
C VAL A 16 -12.65 -9.72 7.12
N ARG A 17 -12.46 -10.93 6.57
CA ARG A 17 -13.35 -11.53 5.59
C ARG A 17 -14.76 -11.69 6.14
N GLU A 18 -14.87 -12.24 7.35
CA GLU A 18 -16.16 -12.36 8.03
C GLU A 18 -16.82 -10.99 8.28
N ALA A 19 -16.06 -9.97 8.67
CA ALA A 19 -16.58 -8.62 8.86
C ALA A 19 -17.06 -7.97 7.55
N GLU A 20 -16.38 -8.21 6.43
CA GLU A 20 -16.70 -7.65 5.12
C GLU A 20 -17.91 -8.31 4.47
N VAL A 21 -18.03 -9.64 4.57
CA VAL A 21 -19.05 -10.41 3.81
C VAL A 21 -20.05 -11.17 4.67
N GLY A 22 -19.94 -11.10 6.00
CA GLY A 22 -20.86 -11.73 6.95
C GLY A 22 -20.80 -13.26 7.00
N ARG A 23 -19.75 -13.88 6.45
CA ARG A 23 -19.57 -15.33 6.41
C ARG A 23 -18.09 -15.73 6.32
N SER A 24 -17.78 -16.92 6.82
CA SER A 24 -16.40 -17.42 6.94
C SER A 24 -16.11 -18.69 6.11
N ASP A 25 -17.14 -19.30 5.53
CA ASP A 25 -17.04 -20.50 4.68
C ASP A 25 -16.51 -20.17 3.28
N ARG A 26 -16.24 -21.20 2.47
CA ARG A 26 -15.66 -21.04 1.13
C ARG A 26 -16.46 -20.09 0.22
N ALA A 27 -17.78 -20.00 0.38
CA ALA A 27 -18.59 -19.09 -0.41
C ALA A 27 -18.33 -17.61 -0.10
N SER A 28 -17.66 -17.26 1.00
CA SER A 28 -17.20 -15.89 1.29
C SER A 28 -16.38 -15.28 0.15
N TYR A 29 -15.58 -16.10 -0.53
CA TYR A 29 -14.70 -15.67 -1.61
C TYR A 29 -15.42 -15.36 -2.93
N ASP A 30 -16.70 -15.72 -3.05
CA ASP A 30 -17.51 -15.45 -4.23
C ASP A 30 -18.45 -14.26 -4.05
N VAL A 31 -18.49 -13.66 -2.86
CA VAL A 31 -19.40 -12.54 -2.56
C VAL A 31 -19.01 -11.30 -3.36
N ILE A 32 -20.01 -10.72 -4.03
CA ILE A 32 -19.90 -9.38 -4.61
C ILE A 32 -20.84 -8.43 -3.87
N TYR A 33 -20.63 -7.13 -4.06
CA TYR A 33 -21.42 -6.10 -3.40
C TYR A 33 -22.93 -6.37 -3.42
N GLY A 34 -23.58 -6.22 -2.27
CA GLY A 34 -25.02 -6.43 -2.10
C GLY A 34 -25.46 -7.90 -2.25
N ASN A 35 -24.55 -8.87 -2.08
CA ASN A 35 -24.82 -10.29 -2.22
C ASN A 35 -25.38 -10.68 -3.61
N ASN A 36 -24.89 -10.02 -4.67
CA ASN A 36 -25.40 -10.20 -6.02
C ASN A 36 -24.72 -11.35 -6.81
N GLN A 37 -23.87 -12.17 -6.18
CA GLN A 37 -23.07 -13.19 -6.88
C GLN A 37 -23.91 -14.25 -7.60
N ASP A 38 -25.11 -14.54 -7.09
CA ASP A 38 -26.05 -15.49 -7.71
C ASP A 38 -26.62 -14.96 -9.05
N LYS A 39 -26.44 -13.66 -9.34
CA LYS A 39 -26.83 -13.03 -10.61
C LYS A 39 -25.72 -13.11 -11.67
N LEU A 40 -24.58 -13.72 -11.36
CA LEU A 40 -23.47 -13.92 -12.28
C LEU A 40 -23.57 -15.30 -12.95
N PRO A 41 -23.12 -15.44 -14.21
CA PRO A 41 -23.21 -16.72 -14.93
C PRO A 41 -22.27 -17.80 -14.38
N ARG A 42 -21.26 -17.41 -13.59
CA ARG A 42 -20.31 -18.30 -12.93
C ARG A 42 -19.72 -17.62 -11.69
N PRO A 43 -19.21 -18.38 -10.72
CA PRO A 43 -18.55 -17.83 -9.54
C PRO A 43 -17.33 -16.98 -9.93
N ILE A 44 -17.10 -15.85 -9.24
CA ILE A 44 -15.95 -14.98 -9.51
C ILE A 44 -14.62 -15.67 -9.25
N THR A 45 -14.59 -16.68 -8.37
CA THR A 45 -13.38 -17.48 -8.12
C THR A 45 -13.00 -18.41 -9.28
N SER A 46 -13.89 -18.58 -10.26
CA SER A 46 -13.58 -19.27 -11.52
C SER A 46 -13.05 -18.33 -12.61
N MET A 47 -13.16 -17.01 -12.42
CA MET A 47 -12.72 -16.00 -13.38
C MET A 47 -11.23 -15.70 -13.23
N THR A 48 -10.58 -15.19 -14.27
CA THR A 48 -9.26 -14.55 -14.14
C THR A 48 -9.39 -13.16 -13.53
N LEU A 49 -8.27 -12.60 -13.05
CA LEU A 49 -8.23 -11.22 -12.59
C LEU A 49 -8.72 -10.24 -13.68
N ASP A 50 -8.23 -10.36 -14.92
CA ASP A 50 -8.69 -9.55 -16.07
C ASP A 50 -10.22 -9.63 -16.26
N GLU A 51 -10.80 -10.82 -16.11
CA GLU A 51 -12.24 -11.02 -16.26
C GLU A 51 -13.02 -10.38 -15.10
N VAL A 52 -12.51 -10.46 -13.87
CA VAL A 52 -13.08 -9.79 -12.69
C VAL A 52 -13.02 -8.28 -12.87
N GLU A 53 -11.86 -7.74 -13.24
CA GLU A 53 -11.68 -6.30 -13.47
C GLU A 53 -12.62 -5.77 -14.57
N ALA A 54 -12.77 -6.52 -15.66
CA ALA A 54 -13.70 -6.17 -16.72
C ALA A 54 -15.15 -6.16 -16.22
N ALA A 55 -15.56 -7.17 -15.44
CA ALA A 55 -16.91 -7.32 -14.92
C ALA A 55 -17.28 -6.26 -13.87
N GLN A 56 -16.33 -5.88 -13.02
CA GLN A 56 -16.50 -4.88 -11.96
C GLN A 56 -17.03 -3.53 -12.45
N ALA A 57 -16.71 -3.12 -13.69
CA ALA A 57 -17.27 -1.90 -14.28
C ALA A 57 -18.80 -1.98 -14.43
N GLY A 58 -19.29 -3.14 -14.85
CA GLY A 58 -20.72 -3.42 -14.98
C GLY A 58 -21.40 -3.54 -13.61
N TRP A 59 -20.71 -4.09 -12.61
CA TRP A 59 -21.23 -4.22 -11.25
C TRP A 59 -21.47 -2.88 -10.58
N THR A 60 -20.56 -1.90 -10.73
CA THR A 60 -20.82 -0.55 -10.21
C THR A 60 -22.11 0.03 -10.76
N ARG A 61 -22.34 -0.08 -12.09
CA ARG A 61 -23.56 0.43 -12.72
C ARG A 61 -24.82 -0.31 -12.28
N ARG A 62 -24.73 -1.64 -12.13
CA ARG A 62 -25.90 -2.50 -11.91
C ARG A 62 -26.26 -2.67 -10.44
N PHE A 63 -25.26 -2.62 -9.56
CA PHE A 63 -25.37 -2.98 -8.14
C PHE A 63 -24.92 -1.87 -7.19
N GLY A 64 -24.25 -0.81 -7.70
CA GLY A 64 -23.83 0.35 -6.91
C GLY A 64 -22.37 0.33 -6.44
N SER A 65 -21.66 -0.79 -6.57
CA SER A 65 -20.23 -0.90 -6.25
C SER A 65 -19.54 -2.00 -7.07
N SER A 66 -18.22 -1.88 -7.22
CA SER A 66 -17.35 -2.88 -7.83
C SER A 66 -16.77 -3.88 -6.83
N ALA A 67 -17.12 -3.80 -5.55
CA ALA A 67 -16.55 -4.65 -4.52
C ALA A 67 -16.76 -6.15 -4.81
N ALA A 68 -15.68 -6.93 -4.73
CA ALA A 68 -15.67 -8.33 -5.10
C ALA A 68 -14.76 -9.18 -4.22
N GLY A 69 -15.16 -10.43 -4.00
CA GLY A 69 -14.41 -11.40 -3.22
C GLY A 69 -14.56 -11.22 -1.71
N GLY A 70 -13.92 -12.12 -0.97
CA GLY A 70 -14.02 -12.16 0.49
C GLY A 70 -13.46 -10.91 1.18
N TYR A 71 -12.58 -10.19 0.50
CA TYR A 71 -11.93 -8.98 1.01
C TYR A 71 -12.40 -7.70 0.30
N GLN A 72 -13.48 -7.79 -0.49
CA GLN A 72 -14.15 -6.66 -1.14
C GLN A 72 -13.20 -5.76 -1.97
N PHE A 73 -12.41 -6.39 -2.84
CA PHE A 73 -11.47 -5.69 -3.74
C PHE A 73 -12.24 -4.77 -4.72
N MET A 74 -11.71 -3.58 -4.96
CA MET A 74 -12.39 -2.52 -5.73
C MET A 74 -11.75 -2.30 -7.10
N LYS A 75 -12.57 -1.90 -8.08
CA LYS A 75 -12.11 -1.35 -9.36
C LYS A 75 -11.99 0.16 -9.27
N ASN A 76 -10.77 0.70 -9.37
CA ASN A 76 -10.46 2.13 -9.52
C ASN A 76 -11.40 3.09 -8.79
N THR A 77 -11.04 3.45 -7.56
CA THR A 77 -11.55 4.67 -6.92
C THR A 77 -10.49 5.76 -7.03
N LEU A 78 -10.89 6.92 -7.57
CA LEU A 78 -10.05 8.10 -7.83
C LEU A 78 -9.20 8.57 -6.63
N ASP A 79 -9.53 8.14 -5.41
CA ASP A 79 -8.84 8.53 -4.17
C ASP A 79 -8.30 7.34 -3.35
N ALA A 80 -8.30 6.10 -3.85
CA ALA A 80 -7.82 4.94 -3.08
C ALA A 80 -6.82 4.08 -3.87
N PRO A 81 -5.57 3.93 -3.40
CA PRO A 81 -4.53 3.11 -4.05
C PRO A 81 -4.74 1.61 -3.80
N ARG A 82 -5.98 1.11 -3.87
CA ARG A 82 -6.36 -0.27 -3.45
C ARG A 82 -7.06 -1.04 -4.55
N THR A 83 -6.77 -0.66 -5.79
CA THR A 83 -7.41 -1.26 -6.94
C THR A 83 -6.79 -2.64 -7.19
N LEU A 84 -7.54 -3.56 -7.80
CA LEU A 84 -6.99 -4.86 -8.21
C LEU A 84 -5.71 -4.66 -9.04
N ARG A 85 -5.75 -3.78 -10.03
CA ARG A 85 -4.60 -3.34 -10.82
C ARG A 85 -3.39 -2.84 -10.03
N ASP A 86 -3.58 -2.07 -8.95
CA ASP A 86 -2.46 -1.64 -8.10
C ASP A 86 -1.81 -2.85 -7.42
N ILE A 87 -2.63 -3.73 -6.86
CA ILE A 87 -2.18 -4.94 -6.18
C ILE A 87 -1.47 -5.88 -7.18
N GLU A 88 -2.02 -6.03 -8.39
CA GLU A 88 -1.42 -6.80 -9.47
C GLU A 88 -0.04 -6.27 -9.83
N GLY A 89 0.09 -4.97 -10.03
CA GLY A 89 1.38 -4.32 -10.31
C GLY A 89 2.39 -4.51 -9.17
N GLU A 90 1.95 -4.35 -7.91
CA GLU A 90 2.80 -4.52 -6.72
C GLU A 90 3.22 -5.98 -6.50
N MET A 91 2.39 -6.95 -6.92
CA MET A 91 2.66 -8.39 -6.78
C MET A 91 3.26 -9.04 -8.03
N GLY A 92 3.37 -8.31 -9.15
CA GLY A 92 3.86 -8.84 -10.42
C GLY A 92 2.92 -9.85 -11.06
N LEU A 93 1.60 -9.71 -10.85
CA LEU A 93 0.59 -10.56 -11.46
C LEU A 93 0.34 -10.14 -12.91
N SER A 94 -0.05 -11.10 -13.75
CA SER A 94 -0.24 -10.89 -15.18
C SER A 94 -1.69 -10.57 -15.58
N GLY A 95 -2.65 -10.70 -14.66
CA GLY A 95 -4.09 -10.57 -14.90
C GLY A 95 -4.74 -11.90 -15.35
N LYS A 96 -3.92 -12.87 -15.79
CA LYS A 96 -4.38 -14.18 -16.28
C LYS A 96 -4.57 -15.22 -15.18
N GLU A 97 -4.08 -14.92 -13.97
CA GLU A 97 -4.26 -15.78 -12.81
C GLU A 97 -5.74 -15.87 -12.46
N ARG A 98 -6.20 -17.06 -12.08
CA ARG A 98 -7.57 -17.24 -11.58
C ARG A 98 -7.72 -16.56 -10.23
N PHE A 99 -8.86 -15.91 -10.01
CA PHE A 99 -9.19 -15.20 -8.78
C PHE A 99 -9.62 -16.14 -7.64
N THR A 100 -8.84 -17.19 -7.44
CA THR A 100 -9.12 -18.25 -6.46
C THR A 100 -9.07 -17.71 -5.03
N PRO A 101 -9.64 -18.43 -4.05
CA PRO A 101 -9.48 -18.08 -2.64
C PRO A 101 -8.03 -17.85 -2.23
N GLU A 102 -7.13 -18.70 -2.70
CA GLU A 102 -5.72 -18.64 -2.35
C GLU A 102 -5.06 -17.38 -2.92
N LEU A 103 -5.44 -16.96 -4.13
CA LEU A 103 -4.98 -15.69 -4.68
C LEU A 103 -5.54 -14.52 -3.90
N GLN A 104 -6.85 -14.54 -3.57
CA GLN A 104 -7.48 -13.50 -2.74
C GLN A 104 -6.79 -13.37 -1.37
N ASP A 105 -6.44 -14.48 -0.71
CA ASP A 105 -5.71 -14.47 0.55
C ASP A 105 -4.33 -13.83 0.42
N ARG A 106 -3.57 -14.17 -0.63
CA ARG A 106 -2.26 -13.56 -0.88
C ARG A 106 -2.36 -12.07 -1.19
N MET A 107 -3.35 -11.66 -1.96
CA MET A 107 -3.63 -10.24 -2.25
C MET A 107 -4.03 -9.48 -0.98
N ALA A 108 -4.91 -10.04 -0.16
CA ALA A 108 -5.31 -9.43 1.10
C ALA A 108 -4.15 -9.36 2.11
N TYR A 109 -3.29 -10.39 2.15
CA TYR A 109 -2.07 -10.34 2.95
C TYR A 109 -1.10 -9.27 2.47
N HIS A 110 -1.01 -9.04 1.15
CA HIS A 110 -0.25 -7.95 0.59
C HIS A 110 -0.75 -6.58 1.06
N LEU A 111 -2.07 -6.35 1.04
CA LEU A 111 -2.71 -5.16 1.60
C LEU A 111 -2.44 -5.01 3.11
N LEU A 112 -2.49 -6.11 3.85
CA LEU A 112 -2.22 -6.13 5.28
C LEU A 112 -0.78 -5.71 5.60
N LYS A 113 0.21 -6.19 4.82
CA LYS A 113 1.62 -5.73 4.91
C LYS A 113 1.72 -4.24 4.63
N ARG A 114 1.04 -3.74 3.58
CA ARG A 114 1.01 -2.31 3.23
C ARG A 114 0.49 -1.43 4.37
N ARG A 115 -0.46 -1.93 5.16
CA ARG A 115 -0.96 -1.25 6.37
C ARG A 115 -0.08 -1.37 7.59
N GLY A 116 1.05 -2.08 7.50
CA GLY A 116 2.07 -2.12 8.54
C GLY A 116 1.99 -3.32 9.46
N TYR A 117 1.40 -4.44 9.01
CA TYR A 117 1.33 -5.67 9.79
C TYR A 117 2.67 -6.13 10.35
N GLN A 118 3.75 -6.04 9.55
CA GLN A 118 5.10 -6.39 10.00
C GLN A 118 5.59 -5.49 11.14
N ALA A 119 5.32 -4.18 11.05
CA ALA A 119 5.65 -3.24 12.12
C ALA A 119 4.80 -3.50 13.38
N PHE A 120 3.52 -3.85 13.22
CA PHE A 120 2.64 -4.20 14.33
C PHE A 120 3.12 -5.45 15.08
N ILE A 121 3.38 -6.56 14.38
CA ILE A 121 3.82 -7.79 15.04
C ILE A 121 5.22 -7.67 15.64
N ALA A 122 6.08 -6.82 15.08
CA ALA A 122 7.38 -6.46 15.63
C ALA A 122 7.32 -5.46 16.81
N GLY A 123 6.14 -5.00 17.22
CA GLY A 123 5.96 -4.02 18.30
C GLY A 123 6.40 -2.59 17.94
N ARG A 124 6.68 -2.32 16.67
CA ARG A 124 7.07 -0.99 16.12
C ARG A 124 5.87 -0.12 15.74
N MET A 125 4.65 -0.65 15.85
CA MET A 125 3.40 0.08 15.60
C MET A 125 2.40 -0.23 16.71
N SER A 126 1.78 0.82 17.25
CA SER A 126 0.76 0.64 18.29
C SER A 126 -0.50 0.00 17.72
N ARG A 127 -1.24 -0.70 18.59
CA ARG A 127 -2.54 -1.31 18.25
C ARG A 127 -3.52 -0.30 17.68
N THR A 128 -3.59 0.90 18.27
CA THR A 128 -4.50 1.97 17.82
C THR A 128 -4.13 2.49 16.43
N GLU A 129 -2.84 2.67 16.14
CA GLU A 129 -2.39 3.13 14.82
C GLU A 129 -2.60 2.05 13.76
N PHE A 130 -2.28 0.79 14.08
CA PHE A 130 -2.54 -0.32 13.16
C PHE A 130 -4.04 -0.47 12.88
N GLY A 131 -4.89 -0.45 13.91
CA GLY A 131 -6.34 -0.47 13.76
C GLY A 131 -6.89 0.67 12.91
N ARG A 132 -6.34 1.89 13.06
CA ARG A 132 -6.69 3.02 12.17
C ARG A 132 -6.31 2.73 10.71
N ARG A 133 -5.12 2.15 10.46
CA ARG A 133 -4.67 1.77 9.11
C ARG A 133 -5.50 0.63 8.52
N LEU A 134 -5.95 -0.33 9.34
CA LEU A 134 -6.88 -1.37 8.93
C LEU A 134 -8.24 -0.77 8.52
N ALA A 135 -8.79 0.15 9.31
CA ALA A 135 -10.04 0.85 8.98
C ALA A 135 -9.94 1.72 7.70
N GLN A 136 -8.73 2.12 7.30
CA GLN A 136 -8.51 2.75 6.00
C GLN A 136 -8.52 1.75 4.84
N GLU A 137 -8.23 0.48 5.07
CA GLU A 137 -8.22 -0.57 4.04
C GLU A 137 -9.61 -1.20 3.90
N TRP A 138 -10.25 -1.52 5.03
CA TRP A 138 -11.53 -2.22 5.12
C TRP A 138 -12.54 -1.36 5.85
N ALA A 139 -13.57 -0.90 5.12
CA ALA A 139 -14.52 0.08 5.63
C ALA A 139 -15.47 -0.49 6.70
N SER A 140 -15.61 -1.83 6.73
CA SER A 140 -16.33 -2.57 7.77
C SER A 140 -15.67 -2.48 9.14
N LEU A 141 -14.39 -2.12 9.21
CA LEU A 141 -13.66 -2.02 10.47
C LEU A 141 -13.78 -0.61 11.09
N PRO A 142 -14.02 -0.52 12.40
CA PRO A 142 -14.03 0.75 13.12
C PRO A 142 -12.62 1.30 13.34
N VAL A 143 -12.51 2.63 13.49
CA VAL A 143 -11.36 3.23 14.14
C VAL A 143 -11.37 2.90 15.65
N LEU A 144 -10.18 2.74 16.24
CA LEU A 144 -10.04 2.33 17.65
C LEU A 144 -9.87 3.49 18.62
N ALA A 145 -9.73 4.71 18.11
CA ALA A 145 -9.69 5.95 18.87
C ALA A 145 -10.21 7.10 18.00
N ALA A 146 -10.57 8.21 18.63
CA ALA A 146 -10.97 9.41 17.90
C ALA A 146 -9.82 9.88 16.98
N THR A 147 -10.12 10.16 15.71
CA THR A 147 -9.12 10.54 14.71
C THR A 147 -9.74 11.36 13.57
N LYS A 148 -8.90 11.82 12.64
CA LYS A 148 -9.35 12.41 11.38
C LYS A 148 -9.64 11.29 10.38
N GLY A 149 -10.91 11.08 10.07
CA GLY A 149 -11.40 10.21 9.01
C GLY A 149 -11.41 10.89 7.65
N ALA A 150 -11.95 10.20 6.64
CA ALA A 150 -11.97 10.69 5.26
C ALA A 150 -12.88 11.93 5.05
N LYS A 151 -13.99 12.01 5.79
CA LYS A 151 -15.00 13.10 5.66
C LYS A 151 -15.06 14.03 6.87
N GLY A 152 -14.24 13.83 7.89
CA GLY A 152 -14.26 14.64 9.10
C GLY A 152 -13.64 13.95 10.30
N ARG A 153 -13.92 14.44 11.51
CA ARG A 153 -13.54 13.73 12.74
C ARG A 153 -14.45 12.54 12.94
N VAL A 154 -13.86 11.41 13.30
CA VAL A 154 -14.57 10.16 13.63
C VAL A 154 -14.14 9.69 15.01
N GLY A 155 -15.08 9.19 15.80
CA GLY A 155 -14.88 8.61 17.12
C GLY A 155 -14.62 7.10 17.06
N ARG A 156 -14.14 6.54 18.18
CA ARG A 156 -13.98 5.08 18.35
C ARG A 156 -15.30 4.36 18.00
N GLY A 157 -15.21 3.28 17.24
CA GLY A 157 -16.39 2.51 16.80
C GLY A 157 -16.99 2.98 15.48
N GLN A 158 -16.59 4.13 14.94
CA GLN A 158 -17.05 4.59 13.62
C GLN A 158 -16.12 4.10 12.50
N SER A 159 -16.65 3.92 11.30
CA SER A 159 -15.82 3.68 10.11
C SER A 159 -14.91 4.88 9.86
N TYR A 160 -13.72 4.65 9.31
CA TYR A 160 -12.85 5.73 8.83
C TYR A 160 -13.54 6.62 7.77
N TYR A 161 -14.52 6.06 7.07
CA TYR A 161 -15.29 6.71 6.01
C TYR A 161 -16.64 7.26 6.48
N ALA A 162 -16.93 7.24 7.79
CA ALA A 162 -18.18 7.76 8.32
C ALA A 162 -18.45 9.20 7.85
N GLY A 163 -19.67 9.44 7.39
CA GLY A 163 -20.11 10.71 6.79
C GLY A 163 -20.24 10.70 5.27
N ASP A 164 -19.92 9.60 4.58
CA ASP A 164 -20.13 9.46 3.13
C ASP A 164 -21.50 8.88 2.72
N GLY A 165 -22.32 8.49 3.70
CA GLY A 165 -23.65 7.90 3.48
C GLY A 165 -23.66 6.44 3.01
N LEU A 166 -22.49 5.83 2.79
CA LEU A 166 -22.35 4.49 2.24
C LEU A 166 -21.65 3.53 3.21
N ASN A 167 -20.55 3.98 3.82
CA ASN A 167 -19.68 3.14 4.64
C ASN A 167 -20.02 3.21 6.13
N ARG A 168 -20.04 2.04 6.77
CA ARG A 168 -20.28 1.88 8.20
C ARG A 168 -19.41 0.77 8.77
N ALA A 169 -19.02 0.90 10.04
CA ALA A 169 -18.38 -0.17 10.75
C ALA A 169 -19.42 -1.26 11.05
N LEU A 170 -19.06 -2.52 10.85
CA LEU A 170 -19.92 -3.69 11.03
C LEU A 170 -19.54 -4.52 12.25
N VAL A 171 -18.41 -4.19 12.89
CA VAL A 171 -17.89 -4.87 14.08
C VAL A 171 -17.52 -3.87 15.17
N ALA A 172 -17.54 -4.32 16.43
CA ALA A 172 -17.11 -3.51 17.57
C ALA A 172 -15.58 -3.35 17.61
N PRO A 173 -15.04 -2.22 18.11
CA PRO A 173 -13.59 -2.03 18.29
C PRO A 173 -12.91 -3.16 19.06
N GLU A 174 -13.57 -3.68 20.08
CA GLU A 174 -13.06 -4.73 20.97
C GLU A 174 -12.84 -6.05 20.19
N ALA A 175 -13.69 -6.32 19.19
CA ALA A 175 -13.55 -7.50 18.33
C ALA A 175 -12.32 -7.39 17.43
N VAL A 176 -12.06 -6.19 16.88
CA VAL A 176 -10.84 -5.91 16.10
C VAL A 176 -9.59 -6.03 16.97
N GLU A 177 -9.63 -5.46 18.17
CA GLU A 177 -8.53 -5.58 19.14
C GLU A 177 -8.25 -7.05 19.47
N ALA A 178 -9.28 -7.83 19.81
CA ALA A 178 -9.14 -9.26 20.07
C ALA A 178 -8.63 -10.06 18.87
N ALA A 179 -9.00 -9.70 17.65
CA ALA A 179 -8.45 -10.32 16.43
C ALA A 179 -6.95 -10.00 16.25
N MET A 180 -6.55 -8.75 16.48
CA MET A 180 -5.14 -8.34 16.43
C MET A 180 -4.29 -9.02 17.52
N GLU A 181 -4.80 -9.15 18.74
CA GLU A 181 -4.08 -9.85 19.82
C GLU A 181 -3.90 -11.35 19.50
N ARG A 182 -4.94 -12.00 18.97
CA ARG A 182 -4.84 -13.40 18.51
C ARG A 182 -3.81 -13.55 17.39
N ALA A 183 -3.83 -12.65 16.42
CA ALA A 183 -2.86 -12.62 15.32
C ALA A 183 -1.41 -12.41 15.82
N LEU A 184 -1.22 -11.51 16.80
CA LEU A 184 0.08 -11.24 17.41
C LEU A 184 0.59 -12.45 18.19
N ALA A 185 -0.25 -13.08 19.01
CA ALA A 185 0.09 -14.28 19.76
C ALA A 185 0.48 -15.44 18.81
N ALA A 186 -0.33 -15.66 17.76
CA ALA A 186 -0.04 -16.64 16.73
C ALA A 186 1.29 -16.37 16.00
N ALA A 187 1.57 -15.12 15.62
CA ALA A 187 2.82 -14.74 14.98
C ALA A 187 4.05 -14.98 15.89
N ARG A 188 3.90 -14.77 17.20
CA ARG A 188 4.97 -15.04 18.17
C ARG A 188 5.21 -16.54 18.39
N LEU A 189 4.15 -17.35 18.41
CA LEU A 189 4.24 -18.79 18.65
C LEU A 189 4.84 -19.56 17.47
N HIS A 190 4.47 -19.20 16.24
CA HIS A 190 4.92 -19.90 15.04
C HIS A 190 6.20 -19.33 14.43
N GLY A 191 6.79 -18.33 15.09
CA GLY A 191 7.81 -17.47 14.50
C GLY A 191 7.20 -16.63 13.38
N THR A 192 7.49 -15.34 13.36
CA THR A 192 7.60 -14.66 12.07
C THR A 192 8.57 -15.48 11.23
N PRO A 193 8.27 -15.80 9.94
CA PRO A 193 9.33 -16.16 9.02
C PRO A 193 10.39 -15.09 9.23
N GLU A 194 11.51 -15.53 9.79
CA GLU A 194 12.65 -14.72 10.14
C GLU A 194 12.80 -13.73 8.98
N GLU A 195 12.69 -12.43 9.26
CA GLU A 195 13.54 -11.49 8.52
C GLU A 195 14.91 -12.10 8.74
N ALA A 196 15.37 -12.94 7.79
CA ALA A 196 16.67 -13.57 7.81
C ALA A 196 17.60 -12.49 8.31
N PRO A 197 18.20 -12.64 9.50
CA PRO A 197 18.72 -11.55 10.32
C PRO A 197 19.57 -10.74 9.40
N MET A 198 19.04 -9.58 8.96
CA MET A 198 19.42 -8.86 7.74
C MET A 198 20.81 -9.32 7.36
N GLN A 199 20.92 -10.38 6.52
CA GLN A 199 22.21 -11.03 6.31
C GLN A 199 23.10 -9.87 5.98
N ALA A 200 24.06 -9.57 6.87
CA ALA A 200 24.91 -8.41 6.76
C ALA A 200 25.40 -8.48 5.33
N GLU A 201 24.87 -7.60 4.48
CA GLU A 201 25.01 -7.70 3.04
C GLU A 201 26.51 -7.70 2.88
N LYS A 202 27.10 -8.86 2.54
CA LYS A 202 28.56 -9.01 2.47
C LYS A 202 28.99 -7.80 1.66
N PRO A 203 29.84 -6.90 2.20
CA PRO A 203 29.99 -5.56 1.65
C PRO A 203 30.22 -5.72 0.16
N VAL A 204 29.20 -5.35 -0.62
CA VAL A 204 29.27 -5.44 -2.06
C VAL A 204 30.33 -4.42 -2.39
N ARG A 205 31.54 -4.91 -2.64
CA ARG A 205 32.66 -4.08 -3.09
C ARG A 205 32.09 -3.19 -4.20
N PRO A 206 32.13 -1.86 -4.05
CA PRO A 206 31.56 -1.00 -5.07
C PRO A 206 32.29 -1.32 -6.37
N LYS A 207 31.55 -1.79 -7.38
CA LYS A 207 32.07 -1.97 -8.72
C LYS A 207 32.64 -0.62 -9.16
N PRO A 208 33.88 -0.55 -9.65
CA PRO A 208 34.49 0.71 -10.04
C PRO A 208 33.57 1.40 -11.06
N ILE A 209 33.20 2.64 -10.75
CA ILE A 209 32.45 3.51 -11.66
C ILE A 209 33.37 3.83 -12.83
N ARG A 210 33.37 2.95 -13.82
CA ARG A 210 33.93 3.23 -15.13
C ARG A 210 32.96 2.70 -16.16
N ARG A 211 32.18 3.64 -16.71
CA ARG A 211 31.24 3.55 -17.85
C ARG A 211 29.88 2.92 -17.53
N SER A 212 29.01 3.67 -16.86
CA SER A 212 27.56 3.53 -17.07
C SER A 212 27.05 4.77 -17.81
N GLY A 213 26.61 4.60 -19.06
CA GLY A 213 26.13 5.71 -19.91
C GLY A 213 24.93 6.46 -19.36
N ARG A 214 24.29 5.94 -18.31
CA ARG A 214 23.12 6.54 -17.66
C ARG A 214 23.47 7.72 -16.75
N PHE A 215 24.70 7.81 -16.24
CA PHE A 215 25.15 8.96 -15.43
C PHE A 215 25.20 10.25 -16.25
N TRP A 216 25.71 10.19 -17.48
CA TRP A 216 25.73 11.33 -18.41
C TRP A 216 24.33 11.73 -18.87
N THR A 217 23.41 10.77 -19.01
CA THR A 217 22.01 11.07 -19.34
C THR A 217 21.36 11.90 -18.24
N TRP A 218 21.50 11.53 -16.96
CA TRP A 218 20.96 12.30 -15.85
C TRP A 218 21.64 13.66 -15.65
N LEU A 219 22.97 13.76 -15.87
CA LEU A 219 23.69 15.03 -15.80
C LEU A 219 23.25 16.02 -16.90
N LEU A 220 23.04 15.53 -18.13
CA LEU A 220 22.56 16.35 -19.25
C LEU A 220 21.08 16.74 -19.11
N THR A 221 20.23 15.84 -18.59
CA THR A 221 18.81 16.14 -18.34
C THR A 221 18.63 17.12 -17.18
N ALA A 222 19.48 17.06 -16.13
CA ALA A 222 19.48 18.05 -15.06
C ALA A 222 20.05 19.42 -15.49
N GLY A 223 20.97 19.46 -16.46
CA GLY A 223 21.45 20.72 -17.04
C GLY A 223 20.39 21.45 -17.90
N GLY A 224 19.56 20.70 -18.62
CA GLY A 224 18.47 21.26 -19.45
C GLY A 224 17.29 21.82 -18.65
N SER A 225 17.04 21.28 -17.45
CA SER A 225 15.97 21.75 -16.56
C SER A 225 16.31 23.06 -15.83
N ILE A 226 17.60 23.41 -15.68
CA ILE A 226 17.99 24.70 -15.07
C ILE A 226 17.65 25.88 -16.00
N VAL A 227 17.85 25.72 -17.32
CA VAL A 227 17.52 26.77 -18.31
C VAL A 227 16.01 26.97 -18.45
N THR A 228 15.22 25.90 -18.34
CA THR A 228 13.75 25.97 -18.39
C THR A 228 13.15 26.48 -17.08
N ALA A 229 13.69 26.11 -15.91
CA ALA A 229 13.27 26.66 -14.62
C ALA A 229 13.53 28.18 -14.52
N LEU A 230 14.63 28.68 -15.07
CA LEU A 230 14.92 30.13 -15.14
C LEU A 230 13.92 30.90 -16.02
N LYS A 231 13.40 30.25 -17.07
CA LYS A 231 12.42 30.84 -18.01
C LYS A 231 11.00 30.85 -17.43
N GLU A 232 10.58 29.77 -16.77
CA GLU A 232 9.27 29.63 -16.12
C GLU A 232 9.11 30.52 -14.88
N LEU A 233 10.21 30.81 -14.16
CA LEU A 233 10.22 31.71 -13.00
C LEU A 233 10.38 33.20 -13.36
N ASN A 234 10.37 33.54 -14.65
CA ASN A 234 10.57 34.90 -15.18
C ASN A 234 11.88 35.58 -14.69
N LEU A 235 12.90 34.79 -14.35
CA LEU A 235 14.19 35.28 -13.85
C LEU A 235 15.11 35.80 -14.97
N VAL A 236 14.67 35.70 -16.23
CA VAL A 236 15.36 36.20 -17.42
C VAL A 236 15.39 37.73 -17.47
N ALA A 237 14.50 38.41 -16.74
CA ALA A 237 14.47 39.88 -16.63
C ALA A 237 15.46 40.45 -15.58
N LEU A 238 16.14 39.60 -14.79
CA LEU A 238 17.15 40.06 -13.83
C LEU A 238 18.50 40.32 -14.50
N ASP A 239 19.22 41.28 -13.93
CA ASP A 239 20.61 41.57 -14.30
C ASP A 239 21.47 40.28 -14.27
N TRP A 240 22.31 40.11 -15.29
CA TRP A 240 23.13 38.92 -15.48
C TRP A 240 24.06 38.62 -14.29
N ARG A 241 24.43 39.64 -13.49
CA ARG A 241 25.21 39.46 -12.26
C ARG A 241 24.40 38.75 -11.16
N VAL A 242 23.10 39.02 -11.09
CA VAL A 242 22.20 38.37 -10.13
C VAL A 242 21.95 36.91 -10.54
N GLN A 243 21.83 36.64 -11.83
CA GLN A 243 21.72 35.28 -12.35
C GLN A 243 22.97 34.45 -12.02
N LEU A 244 24.18 35.01 -12.17
CA LEU A 244 25.43 34.36 -11.76
C LEU A 244 25.50 34.10 -10.25
N ALA A 245 25.02 35.04 -9.43
CA ALA A 245 24.97 34.86 -7.98
C ALA A 245 24.04 33.69 -7.58
N ILE A 246 22.83 33.63 -8.16
CA ILE A 246 21.88 32.53 -7.92
C ILE A 246 22.46 31.19 -8.37
N LEU A 247 23.07 31.13 -9.55
CA LEU A 247 23.71 29.92 -10.06
C LEU A 247 24.83 29.44 -9.11
N THR A 248 25.66 30.38 -8.63
CA THR A 248 26.75 30.08 -7.70
C THR A 248 26.22 29.51 -6.38
N VAL A 249 25.11 30.05 -5.86
CA VAL A 249 24.45 29.53 -4.65
C VAL A 249 23.91 28.13 -4.88
N ILE A 250 23.21 27.88 -5.99
CA ILE A 250 22.65 26.55 -6.31
C ILE A 250 23.77 25.51 -6.44
N VAL A 251 24.84 25.84 -7.17
CA VAL A 251 26.01 24.96 -7.33
C VAL A 251 26.70 24.73 -5.99
N GLY A 252 26.81 25.76 -5.14
CA GLY A 252 27.34 25.64 -3.78
C GLY A 252 26.53 24.69 -2.89
N PHE A 253 25.20 24.80 -2.92
CA PHE A 253 24.31 23.89 -2.19
C PHE A 253 24.40 22.46 -2.71
N ALA A 254 24.47 22.26 -4.03
CA ALA A 254 24.64 20.94 -4.62
C ALA A 254 25.98 20.31 -4.22
N ALA A 255 27.08 21.08 -4.29
CA ALA A 255 28.39 20.63 -3.86
C ALA A 255 28.42 20.30 -2.36
N TYR A 256 27.81 21.14 -1.51
CA TYR A 256 27.69 20.89 -0.07
C TYR A 256 26.84 19.64 0.23
N ALA A 257 25.70 19.47 -0.44
CA ALA A 257 24.85 18.30 -0.26
C ALA A 257 25.57 17.00 -0.66
N ILE A 258 26.31 17.01 -1.77
CA ILE A 258 27.10 15.85 -2.23
C ILE A 258 28.23 15.56 -1.24
N THR A 259 28.95 16.59 -0.78
CA THR A 259 30.09 16.43 0.14
C THR A 259 29.70 16.16 1.59
N SER A 260 28.46 16.44 2.00
CA SER A 260 27.94 16.13 3.34
C SER A 260 27.34 14.72 3.45
N MET A 261 27.13 14.02 2.33
CA MET A 261 26.68 12.63 2.35
C MET A 261 27.73 11.72 3.00
N PRO A 262 27.36 10.90 4.01
CA PRO A 262 28.31 10.00 4.69
C PRO A 262 29.07 9.07 3.75
N ALA A 263 28.39 8.59 2.69
CA ALA A 263 28.98 7.73 1.67
C ALA A 263 30.08 8.44 0.84
N VAL A 264 29.92 9.74 0.57
CA VAL A 264 30.89 10.54 -0.22
C VAL A 264 32.08 10.94 0.65
N ARG A 265 31.85 11.31 1.92
CA ARG A 265 32.94 11.60 2.88
C ARG A 265 33.83 10.38 3.13
N GLN A 266 33.22 9.19 3.25
CA GLN A 266 33.96 7.93 3.33
C GLN A 266 34.74 7.63 2.04
N ALA A 267 34.16 7.88 0.86
CA ALA A 267 34.85 7.65 -0.42
C ALA A 267 36.01 8.63 -0.68
N LEU A 268 35.94 9.85 -0.13
CA LEU A 268 36.98 10.88 -0.25
C LEU A 268 38.02 10.82 0.88
N GLY A 269 37.90 9.89 1.83
CA GLY A 269 38.84 9.74 2.95
C GLY A 269 38.81 10.91 3.95
N MET A 270 37.74 11.69 3.97
CA MET A 270 37.57 12.82 4.87
C MET A 270 36.88 12.32 6.16
N LYS A 271 37.51 12.55 7.33
CA LYS A 271 36.89 12.27 8.64
C LYS A 271 35.84 13.32 9.00
#